data_AF-A0A7W1VEJ0-F1
#
_entry.id   AF-A0A7W1VEJ0-F1
#
_cell.length_a   1.000
_cell.length_b   1.000
_cell.length_c   1.000
_cell.angle_alpha   90.00
_cell.angle_beta   90.00
_cell.angle_gamma   90.00
#
_symmetry.space_group_name_H-M   'P 1'
#
loop_
_entity.id
_entity.type
_entity.pdbx_description
1 polymer ?
#
loop_
_entity_poly.entity_id
_entity_poly.type
_entity_poly.pdbx_seq_one_letter_code
_entity_poly.pdbx_strand_id
1 'polypeptide(L)' 'MSRTTKETSDITAEAIELLFREMGVAKTLRFLSQVSGGRGDYTKERQASDDKRTVAEIVAEIEKRRGQQTDESLGVKE' A
#
# COMPACT_ATOMS: atom_id res chain seq x y z
N MET A 1 37.08 21.72 21.89
CA MET A 1 36.08 21.77 20.81
C MET A 1 35.09 20.63 21.03
N SER A 2 34.00 20.89 21.78
CA SER A 2 32.94 19.89 21.94
C SER A 2 32.13 19.83 20.65
N ARG A 3 32.12 18.70 19.94
CA ARG A 3 31.22 18.50 18.81
C ARG A 3 29.85 18.22 19.38
N THR A 4 28.99 19.22 19.42
CA THR A 4 27.57 19.04 19.68
C THR A 4 26.99 18.29 18.49
N THR A 5 26.90 16.96 18.59
CA THR A 5 26.17 16.15 17.63
C THR A 5 24.71 16.56 17.74
N LYS A 6 24.15 17.21 16.70
CA LYS A 6 22.70 17.38 16.58
C LYS A 6 22.06 16.01 16.80
N GLU A 7 21.05 15.95 17.66
CA GLU A 7 20.25 14.75 17.84
C GLU A 7 19.68 14.35 16.47
N THR A 8 19.59 13.05 16.19
CA THR A 8 19.16 12.54 14.88
C THR A 8 17.77 13.02 14.48
N SER A 9 16.93 13.34 15.47
CA SER A 9 15.63 14.00 15.30
C SER A 9 15.73 15.36 14.63
N ASP A 10 16.73 16.17 15.00
CA ASP A 10 16.89 17.54 14.51
C ASP A 10 17.28 17.55 13.04
N ILE A 11 18.17 16.62 12.66
CA ILE A 11 18.57 16.42 11.26
C ILE A 11 17.38 15.93 10.43
N THR A 12 16.55 15.05 10.98
CA THR A 12 15.37 14.51 10.29
C THR A 12 14.33 15.61 10.04
N ALA A 13 14.08 16.48 11.03
CA ALA A 13 13.17 17.61 10.87
C ALA A 13 13.66 18.57 9.78
N GLU A 14 14.94 18.94 9.81
CA GLU A 14 15.58 19.81 8.80
C GLU A 14 15.48 19.20 7.39
N ALA A 15 15.70 17.88 7.26
CA ALA A 15 15.56 17.18 5.99
C ALA A 15 14.12 17.21 5.47
N ILE A 16 13.11 17.01 6.34
CA ILE A 16 11.70 17.03 5.94
C ILE A 16 11.31 18.41 5.41
N GLU A 17 11.74 19.49 6.07
CA GLU A 17 11.50 20.86 5.59
C GLU A 17 12.13 21.11 4.22
N LEU A 18 13.38 20.66 4.02
CA LEU A 18 14.06 20.78 2.74
C LEU A 18 13.31 20.01 1.64
N LEU A 19 12.88 18.79 1.92
CA LEU A 19 12.13 17.98 0.96
C LEU A 19 10.81 18.63 0.57
N PHE A 20 10.08 19.21 1.52
CA PHE A 20 8.86 19.97 1.22
C PHE A 20 9.13 21.16 0.29
N ARG A 21 10.24 21.88 0.50
CA ARG A 21 10.62 23.03 -0.32
C ARG A 21 11.02 22.62 -1.74
N GLU A 22 11.84 21.58 -1.88
CA GLU A 22 12.45 21.23 -3.16
C GLU A 22 11.58 20.31 -4.03
N MET A 23 10.85 19.37 -3.42
CA MET A 23 10.04 18.39 -4.16
C MET A 23 8.54 18.65 -4.11
N GLY A 24 8.08 19.47 -3.16
CA GLY A 24 6.67 19.73 -2.91
C GLY A 24 5.99 18.63 -2.09
N VAL A 25 4.82 18.97 -1.53
CA VAL A 25 4.10 18.18 -0.52
C VAL A 25 3.83 16.75 -0.96
N ALA A 26 3.25 16.55 -2.16
CA ALA A 26 2.83 15.22 -2.60
C ALA A 26 4.00 14.23 -2.76
N LYS A 27 5.12 14.69 -3.35
CA LYS A 27 6.31 13.86 -3.56
C LYS A 27 6.98 13.53 -2.23
N THR A 28 7.10 14.51 -1.33
CA THR A 28 7.67 14.33 0.00
C THR A 28 6.87 13.35 0.84
N LEU A 29 5.55 13.44 0.86
CA LEU A 29 4.71 12.48 1.58
C LEU A 29 4.88 11.05 1.05
N ARG A 30 4.97 10.88 -0.28
CA ARG A 30 5.21 9.56 -0.89
C ARG A 30 6.60 9.02 -0.53
N PHE A 31 7.64 9.85 -0.62
CA PHE A 31 8.99 9.48 -0.19
C PHE A 31 9.04 9.06 1.28
N LEU A 32 8.43 9.85 2.17
CA LEU A 32 8.38 9.54 3.59
C LEU A 32 7.66 8.22 3.83
N SER A 33 6.52 7.97 3.15
CA SER A 33 5.80 6.69 3.28
C SER A 33 6.62 5.47 2.83
N GLN A 34 7.61 5.64 1.95
CA GLN A 34 8.47 4.56 1.46
C GLN A 34 9.67 4.29 2.39
N VAL A 35 10.21 5.35 3.00
CA VAL A 35 11.40 5.27 3.86
C VAL A 35 11.02 5.04 5.33
N SER A 36 9.88 5.56 5.77
CA SER A 36 9.37 5.27 7.10
C SER A 36 8.92 3.82 7.15
N GLY A 37 9.38 3.06 8.14
CA GLY A 37 8.85 1.73 8.39
C GLY A 37 7.32 1.77 8.49
N GLY A 38 6.66 0.78 7.90
CA GLY A 38 5.21 0.63 8.01
C GLY A 38 4.78 0.69 9.47
N ARG A 39 3.73 1.46 9.76
CA ARG A 39 3.10 1.49 11.09
C ARG A 39 1.92 0.54 11.09
N GLY A 40 1.67 -0.08 12.23
CA GLY A 40 0.58 -1.03 12.41
C GLY A 40 1.05 -2.48 12.51
N ASP A 41 0.13 -3.34 12.91
CA ASP A 41 0.35 -4.79 12.95
C ASP A 41 -0.43 -5.39 11.78
N TYR A 42 0.19 -5.39 10.60
CA TYR A 42 -0.42 -5.89 9.37
C TYR A 42 -1.00 -7.30 9.56
N THR A 43 -0.37 -8.13 10.39
CA THR A 43 -0.86 -9.49 10.71
C THR A 43 -2.21 -9.44 11.41
N LYS A 44 -2.38 -8.56 12.41
CA LYS A 44 -3.66 -8.40 13.14
C LYS A 44 -4.73 -7.71 12.30
N GLU A 45 -4.35 -6.66 11.59
CA GLU A 45 -5.28 -5.90 10.75
C GLU A 45 -5.80 -6.76 9.59
N ARG A 46 -4.94 -7.63 9.07
CA ARG A 46 -5.32 -8.62 8.06
C ARG A 46 -6.28 -9.66 8.62
N GLN A 47 -6.01 -10.21 9.80
CA GLN A 47 -6.95 -11.14 10.48
C GLN A 47 -8.34 -10.54 10.72
N ALA A 48 -8.44 -9.25 11.00
CA ALA A 48 -9.74 -8.59 11.18
C ALA A 48 -10.52 -8.43 9.85
N SER A 49 -9.80 -8.36 8.74
CA SER A 49 -10.36 -8.20 7.38
C SER A 49 -10.29 -9.48 6.56
N ASP A 50 -9.85 -10.59 7.17
CA ASP A 50 -9.56 -11.82 6.44
C ASP A 50 -10.87 -12.40 5.92
N ASP A 51 -11.05 -12.17 4.62
CA ASP A 51 -11.96 -12.89 3.78
C ASP A 51 -11.68 -14.38 3.99
N LYS A 52 -12.60 -15.09 4.67
CA LYS A 52 -12.45 -16.51 5.05
C LYS A 52 -12.39 -17.46 3.84
N ARG A 53 -12.37 -16.89 2.64
CA ARG A 53 -12.33 -17.61 1.39
C ARG A 53 -11.00 -18.30 1.22
N THR A 54 -11.11 -19.57 0.89
CA THR A 54 -9.98 -20.37 0.46
C THR A 54 -9.49 -19.91 -0.90
N VAL A 55 -8.22 -20.18 -1.19
CA VAL A 55 -7.65 -19.93 -2.53
C VAL A 55 -8.48 -20.63 -3.61
N ALA A 56 -8.99 -21.84 -3.33
CA ALA A 56 -9.84 -22.59 -4.25
C ALA A 56 -11.15 -21.84 -4.58
N GLU A 57 -11.81 -21.24 -3.60
CA GLU A 57 -13.04 -20.46 -3.81
C GLU A 57 -12.78 -19.16 -4.59
N ILE A 58 -11.60 -18.56 -4.43
CA ILE A 58 -11.20 -17.38 -5.20
C ILE A 58 -10.92 -17.79 -6.65
N VAL A 59 -10.19 -18.88 -6.87
CA VAL A 59 -9.91 -19.42 -8.21
C VAL A 59 -11.21 -19.80 -8.92
N ALA A 60 -12.11 -20.52 -8.25
CA ALA A 60 -13.41 -20.91 -8.81
C ALA A 60 -14.25 -19.68 -9.21
N GLU A 61 -14.23 -18.60 -8.43
CA GLU A 61 -14.94 -17.38 -8.81
C GLU A 61 -14.29 -16.67 -10.01
N ILE A 62 -12.96 -16.62 -10.08
CA ILE A 62 -12.24 -16.06 -11.23
C ILE A 62 -12.60 -16.84 -12.50
N GLU A 63 -12.62 -18.18 -12.44
CA GLU A 63 -13.00 -19.04 -13.56
C GLU A 63 -14.47 -18.85 -13.95
N LYS A 64 -15.39 -18.78 -12.97
CA LYS A 64 -16.80 -18.50 -13.22
C LYS A 64 -17.01 -17.16 -13.92
N ARG A 65 -16.33 -16.09 -13.47
CA ARG A 65 -16.40 -14.77 -14.10
C ARG A 65 -15.87 -14.79 -15.54
N ARG A 66 -14.79 -15.52 -15.79
CA ARG A 66 -14.24 -15.71 -17.16
C ARG A 66 -15.21 -16.49 -18.06
N GLY A 67 -15.86 -17.53 -17.54
CA GLY A 67 -16.86 -18.31 -18.27
C GLY A 67 -18.14 -17.51 -18.59
N GLN A 68 -18.59 -16.66 -17.67
CA GLN A 68 -19.74 -15.79 -17.88
C GLN A 68 -19.47 -14.70 -18.94
N GLN A 69 -18.25 -14.18 -19.00
CA GLN A 69 -17.85 -13.23 -20.06
C GLN A 69 -17.79 -13.88 -21.45
N THR A 70 -17.47 -15.18 -21.55
CA THR A 70 -17.52 -15.90 -22.83
C THR A 70 -18.96 -16.20 -23.27
N ASP A 71 -19.87 -16.46 -22.34
CA ASP A 71 -21.29 -16.75 -22.60
C ASP A 71 -22.07 -15.49 -23.01
N GLU A 72 -21.85 -14.35 -22.35
CA GLU A 72 -22.45 -13.07 -22.76
C GLU A 72 -21.92 -12.55 -24.12
N SER A 73 -20.73 -12.99 -24.55
CA SER A 73 -20.19 -12.66 -25.88
C SER A 73 -20.73 -13.54 -27.01
N LEU A 74 -21.27 -14.71 -26.67
CA LEU A 74 -21.93 -15.66 -27.58
C LEU A 74 -23.42 -15.68 -27.24
N GLY A 75 -24.16 -14.67 -27.68
CA GLY A 75 -25.60 -14.56 -27.40
C GLY A 75 -26.40 -15.78 -27.86
N VAL A 76 -26.51 -16.79 -27.01
CA VAL A 76 -27.46 -17.89 -27.13
C VAL A 76 -28.60 -17.59 -26.16
N LYS A 77 -29.58 -16.84 -26.67
CA LYS A 77 -30.95 -16.96 -26.16
C LYS A 77 -31.46 -18.33 -26.61
N GLU A 78 -31.76 -19.20 -25.65
CA GLU A 78 -32.84 -20.18 -25.82
C GLU A 78 -34.10 -19.68 -25.11
#